data_AF-A0A9X8HJP7-F1
#
_entry.id   AF-A0A9X8HJP7-F1
#
_cell.length_a   1.000
_cell.length_b   1.000
_cell.length_c   1.000
_cell.angle_alpha   90.00
_cell.angle_beta   90.00
_cell.angle_gamma   90.00
#
_symmetry.space_group_name_H-M   'P 1'
#
loop_
_entity.id
_entity.type
_entity.pdbx_description
1 polymer ?
#
loop_
_entity_poly.entity_id
_entity_poly.type
_entity_poly.pdbx_seq_one_letter_code
_entity_poly.pdbx_strand_id
1 'polypeptide(L)' 'MKPTDTKQGDKVPRPLSSDQAQKGTPSPDPVLEQPDPDTEAVDKVITPTSIKEQEEKTREIQRRLAEAQRKG' A
#
# COMPACT_ATOMS: atom_id res chain seq x y z
N MET A 1 -38.01 -53.20 19.08
CA MET A 1 -37.84 -52.35 17.89
C MET A 1 -37.03 -51.13 18.30
N LYS A 2 -35.84 -50.92 17.70
CA LYS A 2 -35.09 -49.68 17.92
C LYS A 2 -35.66 -48.62 16.96
N PRO A 3 -36.05 -47.43 17.42
CA PRO A 3 -36.38 -46.35 16.51
C PRO A 3 -35.09 -45.93 15.80
N THR A 4 -35.06 -46.12 14.49
CA THR A 4 -34.03 -45.58 13.60
C THR A 4 -34.30 -44.09 13.46
N ASP A 5 -33.55 -43.29 14.21
CA ASP A 5 -33.63 -41.84 14.12
C ASP A 5 -33.09 -41.40 12.76
N THR A 6 -34.03 -41.09 11.87
CA THR A 6 -33.78 -40.57 10.54
C THR A 6 -32.93 -39.31 10.67
N LYS A 7 -31.76 -39.28 10.02
CA LYS A 7 -30.96 -38.07 9.79
C LYS A 7 -31.75 -37.07 8.93
N GLN A 8 -32.76 -36.44 9.49
CA GLN A 8 -33.24 -35.14 9.03
C GLN A 8 -32.27 -34.13 9.62
N GLY A 9 -31.18 -33.89 8.90
CA GLY A 9 -30.09 -33.04 9.34
C GLY A 9 -30.61 -31.67 9.75
N ASP A 10 -30.24 -31.26 10.95
CA ASP A 10 -30.40 -29.92 11.48
C ASP A 10 -30.15 -28.87 10.38
N LYS A 11 -31.18 -28.09 10.07
CA LYS A 11 -31.17 -27.05 9.04
C LYS A 11 -30.70 -25.70 9.59
N VAL A 12 -30.39 -25.63 10.88
CA VAL A 12 -29.87 -24.42 11.51
C VAL A 12 -28.46 -24.17 10.98
N PRO A 13 -28.20 -23.01 10.34
CA PRO A 13 -26.86 -22.63 9.96
C PRO A 13 -25.98 -22.56 11.21
N ARG A 14 -24.85 -23.26 11.21
CA ARG A 14 -23.88 -23.14 12.30
C ARG A 14 -23.22 -21.76 12.20
N PRO A 15 -23.31 -20.91 13.22
CA PRO A 15 -22.67 -19.60 13.18
C PRO A 15 -21.15 -19.79 13.09
N LEU A 16 -20.51 -18.97 12.26
CA LEU A 16 -19.05 -18.93 12.16
C LEU A 16 -18.47 -18.35 13.45
N SER A 17 -17.45 -19.00 14.00
CA SER A 17 -16.70 -18.40 15.12
C SER A 17 -15.82 -17.25 14.63
N SER A 18 -15.43 -16.35 15.53
CA SER A 18 -14.48 -15.27 15.25
C SER A 18 -13.17 -15.81 14.64
N ASP A 19 -12.64 -16.90 15.20
CA ASP A 19 -11.43 -17.56 14.71
C ASP A 19 -11.59 -18.11 13.28
N GLN A 20 -12.78 -18.58 12.92
CA GLN A 20 -13.07 -19.06 11.56
C GLN A 20 -13.21 -17.90 10.57
N ALA A 21 -13.81 -16.78 11.00
CA ALA A 21 -13.99 -15.60 10.17
C ALA A 21 -12.66 -14.88 9.86
N GLN A 22 -11.71 -14.88 10.80
CA GLN A 22 -10.43 -14.17 10.65
C GLN A 22 -9.41 -14.90 9.78
N LYS A 23 -9.51 -16.23 9.65
CA LYS A 23 -8.56 -17.03 8.85
C LYS A 23 -8.57 -16.66 7.37
N GLY A 24 -9.66 -16.04 6.90
CA GLY A 24 -9.85 -15.69 5.50
C GLY A 24 -9.77 -16.92 4.60
N THR A 25 -9.85 -16.69 3.29
CA THR A 25 -9.38 -17.65 2.30
C THR A 25 -7.93 -17.33 2.00
N PRO A 26 -7.02 -18.32 1.91
CA PRO A 26 -5.68 -18.08 1.43
C PRO A 26 -5.77 -17.45 0.04
N SER A 27 -5.45 -16.17 -0.05
CA SER A 27 -5.22 -15.50 -1.33
C SER A 27 -3.78 -15.79 -1.72
N PRO A 28 -3.49 -16.04 -3.01
CA PRO A 28 -2.11 -15.93 -3.47
C PRO A 28 -1.57 -14.56 -3.05
N ASP A 29 -0.28 -14.52 -2.68
CA ASP A 29 0.38 -13.27 -2.35
C ASP A 29 0.15 -12.29 -3.51
N PRO A 30 -0.28 -11.05 -3.24
CA PRO A 30 -0.42 -10.06 -4.28
C PRO A 30 0.97 -9.85 -4.91
N VAL A 31 1.08 -10.19 -6.19
CA VAL A 31 2.28 -9.91 -6.97
C VAL A 31 2.31 -8.40 -7.17
N LEU A 32 3.25 -7.72 -6.51
CA LEU A 32 3.50 -6.31 -6.78
C LEU A 32 3.99 -6.19 -8.23
N GLU A 33 3.27 -5.42 -9.04
CA GLU A 33 3.70 -5.12 -10.40
C GLU A 33 4.96 -4.25 -10.38
N GLN A 34 5.84 -4.46 -11.36
CA GLN A 34 6.96 -3.56 -11.54
C GLN A 34 6.42 -2.18 -11.99
N PRO A 35 6.97 -1.09 -11.47
CA PRO A 35 6.58 0.26 -11.91
C PRO A 35 6.76 0.43 -13.41
N ASP A 36 5.89 1.23 -14.04
CA ASP A 36 6.00 1.57 -15.45
C ASP A 36 7.27 2.42 -15.67
N PRO A 37 8.21 1.99 -16.54
CA PRO A 37 9.42 2.77 -16.83
C PRO A 37 9.10 4.16 -17.40
N ASP A 38 7.97 4.34 -18.09
CA ASP A 38 7.58 5.63 -18.67
C ASP A 38 7.12 6.62 -17.58
N THR A 39 6.65 6.13 -16.43
CA THR A 39 6.25 6.97 -15.28
C THR A 39 7.31 7.03 -14.19
N GLU A 40 8.37 6.23 -14.25
CA GLU A 40 9.37 6.13 -13.19
C GLU A 40 9.96 7.50 -12.77
N ALA A 41 10.22 8.38 -13.74
CA ALA A 41 10.73 9.72 -13.46
C ALA A 41 9.70 10.61 -12.77
N VAL A 42 8.43 10.52 -13.18
CA VAL A 42 7.32 11.28 -12.58
C VAL A 42 7.00 10.76 -11.19
N ASP A 43 6.95 9.43 -11.01
CA ASP A 43 6.74 8.75 -9.74
C ASP A 43 7.81 9.14 -8.73
N LYS A 44 9.08 9.28 -9.16
CA LYS A 44 10.17 9.77 -8.31
C LYS A 44 10.02 11.25 -7.96
N VAL A 45 9.60 12.10 -8.91
CA VAL A 45 9.48 13.57 -8.75
C VAL A 45 8.26 14.00 -7.92
N ILE A 46 7.21 13.20 -7.83
CA ILE A 46 6.03 13.49 -7.00
C ILE A 46 6.11 12.77 -5.64
N THR A 47 7.31 12.40 -5.18
CA THR A 47 7.49 11.92 -3.81
C THR A 47 7.78 13.08 -2.85
N PRO A 48 7.29 13.03 -1.59
CA PRO A 48 7.61 14.04 -0.58
C PRO A 48 9.11 14.27 -0.37
N THR A 49 9.94 13.24 -0.58
CA THR A 49 11.41 13.34 -0.48
C THR A 49 11.99 14.16 -1.63
N SER A 50 11.60 13.86 -2.87
CA SER A 50 12.11 14.56 -4.06
C SER A 50 11.77 16.06 -4.06
N ILE A 51 10.56 16.42 -3.59
CA ILE A 51 10.13 17.82 -3.47
C ILE A 51 11.05 18.58 -2.51
N LYS A 52 11.36 17.98 -1.34
CA LYS A 52 12.28 18.58 -0.37
C LYS A 52 13.70 18.76 -0.93
N GLU A 53 14.21 17.78 -1.66
CA GLU A 53 15.51 17.88 -2.31
C GLU A 53 15.56 19.02 -3.35
N GLN A 54 14.49 19.20 -4.12
CA GLN A 54 14.39 20.29 -5.09
C GLN A 54 14.31 21.66 -4.41
N GLU A 55 13.58 21.78 -3.30
CA GLU A 55 13.54 23.00 -2.50
C GLU A 55 14.92 23.36 -1.94
N GLU A 56 15.67 22.40 -1.41
CA GLU A 56 17.02 22.62 -0.88
C GLU A 56 17.99 23.08 -1.97
N LYS A 57 17.99 22.41 -3.13
CA LYS A 57 18.77 22.82 -4.30
C LYS A 57 18.43 24.25 -4.72
N THR A 58 17.14 24.59 -4.74
CA THR A 58 16.67 25.93 -5.09
C THR A 58 17.17 26.98 -4.10
N ARG A 59 17.09 26.69 -2.78
CA ARG A 59 17.61 27.59 -1.73
C ARG A 59 19.11 27.80 -1.87
N GLU A 60 19.86 26.74 -2.17
CA GLU A 60 21.31 26.85 -2.37
C GLU A 60 21.67 27.71 -3.59
N ILE A 61 20.97 27.52 -4.72
CA ILE A 61 21.15 28.33 -5.92
C ILE A 61 20.88 29.80 -5.62
N GLN A 62 19.76 30.11 -4.95
CA GLN A 62 19.41 31.48 -4.58
C GLN A 62 20.45 32.12 -3.67
N ARG A 63 20.97 31.36 -2.69
CA ARG A 63 22.04 31.84 -1.80
C ARG A 63 23.31 32.16 -2.58
N ARG A 64 23.75 31.25 -3.46
CA ARG A 64 24.95 31.47 -4.30
C ARG A 64 24.77 32.68 -5.22
N LEU A 65 23.59 32.86 -5.79
CA LEU A 65 23.26 34.02 -6.62
C LEU A 65 23.37 35.34 -5.84
N ALA A 66 22.80 35.37 -4.63
CA ALA A 66 22.87 36.55 -3.76
C ALA A 66 24.31 36.86 -3.30
N GLU A 67 25.12 35.84 -3.00
CA GLU A 67 26.53 36.00 -2.67
C GLU A 67 27.34 36.53 -3.87
N ALA A 68 27.07 36.04 -5.08
CA ALA A 68 27.72 36.54 -6.30
C ALA A 68 27.35 38.00 -6.59
N GLN A 69 26.08 38.37 -6.44
CA GLN A 69 25.61 39.76 -6.59
C GLN A 69 26.17 40.71 -5.54
N ARG A 70 26.54 40.23 -4.35
CA ARG A 70 27.20 41.05 -3.32
C ARG A 70 28.70 41.24 -3.56
N LYS A 71 29.33 40.37 -4.33
CA LYS A 71 30.78 40.36 -4.60
C LYS A 71 31.16 41.01 -5.92
N GLY A 72 30.22 41.14 -6.86
CA GLY A 72 30.37 41.90 -8.10
C GLY A 72 29.94 43.35 -7.92
#